data_AF-A0A7Y9EVW8-F1
#
_entry.id   AF-A0A7Y9EVW8-F1
#
_cell.length_a   1.000
_cell.length_b   1.000
_cell.length_c   1.000
_cell.angle_alpha   90.00
_cell.angle_beta   90.00
_cell.angle_gamma   90.00
#
_symmetry.space_group_name_H-M   'P 1'
#
loop_
_entity.id
_entity.type
_entity.pdbx_description
1 polymer ?
#
loop_
_entity_poly.entity_id
_entity_poly.type
_entity_poly.pdbx_seq_one_letter_code
_entity_poly.pdbx_strand_id
1 'polypeptide(L)' 'MSDAPHNERDERLELQVLRGTANEEELAALIAVLSEAYVAEEAAATVPERPVSAWNLTRRGMRTSVRRDIPWGRFTG' A
#
# COMPACT_ATOMS: atom_id res chain seq x y z
N MET A 1 -14.65 -7.17 -12.61
CA MET A 1 -13.20 -6.94 -12.44
C MET A 1 -13.06 -5.88 -11.34
N SER A 2 -13.74 -6.10 -10.21
CA SER A 2 -13.10 -6.53 -8.96
C SER A 2 -11.71 -5.93 -8.86
N ASP A 3 -11.68 -4.71 -8.34
CA ASP A 3 -10.75 -4.38 -7.26
C ASP A 3 -10.65 -5.65 -6.40
N ALA A 4 -9.52 -6.36 -6.50
CA ALA A 4 -9.28 -7.45 -5.59
C ALA A 4 -9.39 -6.81 -4.21
N PRO A 5 -10.21 -7.34 -3.27
CA PRO A 5 -10.27 -6.74 -1.96
C PRO A 5 -8.83 -6.66 -1.50
N HIS A 6 -8.32 -5.43 -1.27
CA HIS A 6 -7.17 -5.24 -0.41
C HIS A 6 -7.56 -6.04 0.81
N ASN A 7 -6.88 -7.16 1.02
CA ASN A 7 -7.26 -8.12 2.04
C ASN A 7 -7.35 -7.30 3.32
N GLU A 8 -8.52 -7.14 3.95
CA GLU A 8 -8.67 -6.30 5.17
C GLU A 8 -7.71 -6.74 6.30
N ARG A 9 -7.04 -7.90 6.14
CA ARG A 9 -5.94 -8.35 6.98
C ARG A 9 -4.58 -7.67 6.71
N ASP A 10 -4.34 -7.08 5.54
CA ASP A 10 -3.11 -6.34 5.17
C ASP A 10 -3.04 -4.95 5.82
N GLU A 11 -4.15 -4.41 6.32
CA GLU A 11 -4.14 -3.17 7.12
C GLU A 11 -3.77 -3.40 8.59
N ARG A 12 -3.63 -4.66 9.02
CA ARG A 12 -3.21 -4.95 10.39
C ARG A 12 -1.69 -4.85 10.51
N LEU A 13 -1.24 -3.85 11.25
CA LEU A 13 0.16 -3.71 11.63
C LEU A 13 0.61 -4.95 12.42
N GLU A 14 1.57 -5.71 11.88
CA GLU A 14 2.16 -6.87 12.57
C GLU A 14 3.49 -6.46 13.22
N LEU A 15 3.65 -6.76 14.51
CA LEU A 15 4.88 -6.54 15.27
C LEU A 15 5.35 -7.88 15.82
N GLN A 16 6.54 -8.32 15.37
CA GLN A 16 7.10 -9.62 15.75
C GLN A 16 8.45 -9.45 16.46
N VAL A 17 8.59 -10.04 17.65
CA VAL A 17 9.87 -10.11 18.37
C VAL A 17 10.62 -11.36 17.90
N LEU A 18 11.65 -11.17 17.07
CA LEU A 18 12.42 -12.27 16.47
C LEU A 18 13.42 -12.92 17.42
N ARG A 19 13.82 -12.23 18.49
CA ARG A 19 14.82 -12.70 19.45
C ARG A 19 14.57 -12.10 20.83
N GLY A 20 14.80 -12.89 21.87
CA GLY A 20 14.59 -12.48 23.26
C GLY A 20 13.12 -12.47 23.63
N THR A 21 12.80 -11.85 24.76
CA THR A 21 11.43 -11.66 25.25
C THR A 21 11.24 -10.20 25.58
N ALA A 22 10.22 -9.56 25.02
CA ALA A 22 9.82 -8.21 25.40
C ALA A 22 8.75 -8.32 26.49
N ASN A 23 8.85 -7.51 27.53
CA ASN A 23 7.80 -7.39 28.54
C ASN A 23 6.69 -6.43 28.07
N GLU A 24 5.58 -6.38 28.81
CA GLU A 24 4.42 -5.56 28.45
C GLU A 24 4.74 -4.05 28.45
N GLU A 25 5.58 -3.58 29.37
CA GLU A 25 5.98 -2.18 29.47
C GLU A 25 6.83 -1.75 28.27
N GLU A 26 7.77 -2.59 27.85
CA GLU A 26 8.62 -2.37 26.68
C GLU A 26 7.79 -2.33 25.39
N LEU A 27 6.82 -3.24 25.25
CA LEU A 27 5.91 -3.24 24.11
C LEU A 27 5.03 -1.99 24.08
N ALA A 28 4.50 -1.56 25.24
CA ALA A 28 3.72 -0.34 25.34
C ALA A 28 4.56 0.90 24.99
N ALA A 29 5.79 0.98 25.48
CA ALA A 29 6.71 2.07 25.17
C ALA A 29 7.02 2.13 23.66
N LEU A 30 7.28 0.97 23.03
CA LEU A 30 7.54 0.89 21.60
C LEU A 30 6.33 1.35 20.77
N ILE A 31 5.12 0.88 21.12
CA ILE A 31 3.89 1.25 20.42
C ILE A 31 3.64 2.76 20.55
N ALA A 32 3.84 3.34 21.74
CA ALA A 32 3.66 4.77 21.96
C ALA A 32 4.59 5.60 21.06
N VAL A 33 5.88 5.25 21.02
CA VAL A 33 6.88 5.95 20.19
C VAL A 33 6.55 5.81 18.70
N LEU A 34 6.19 4.61 18.23
CA LEU A 34 5.82 4.38 16.84
C LEU A 34 4.58 5.17 16.44
N SER A 35 3.59 5.24 17.33
CA SER A 35 2.35 5.98 17.09
C SER A 35 2.62 7.48 16.98
N GLU A 36 3.45 8.03 17.87
CA GLU A 36 3.85 9.45 17.81
C GLU A 36 4.62 9.76 16.52
N ALA A 37 5.60 8.93 16.16
CA ALA A 37 6.36 9.09 14.92
C ALA A 37 5.46 9.02 13.68
N TYR A 38 4.50 8.08 13.65
CA TYR A 38 3.54 7.97 12.56
C TYR A 38 2.68 9.23 12.42
N VAL A 39 2.16 9.76 13.53
CA VAL A 39 1.36 11.00 13.51
C VAL A 39 2.20 12.19 13.03
N ALA A 40 3.46 12.28 13.44
CA ALA A 40 4.37 13.33 12.99
C ALA A 40 4.64 13.24 11.47
N GLU A 41 4.90 12.04 10.96
CA GLU A 41 5.10 11.80 9.52
C GLU A 41 3.82 12.07 8.72
N GLU A 42 2.66 11.65 9.21
CA GLU A 42 1.36 11.93 8.59
C GLU A 42 1.09 13.44 8.53
N ALA A 43 1.39 14.18 9.60
CA ALA A 43 1.26 15.63 9.62
C ALA A 43 2.26 16.33 8.67
N ALA A 44 3.44 15.74 8.48
CA ALA A 44 4.45 16.24 7.55
C ALA A 44 4.18 15.85 6.08
N ALA A 45 3.26 14.90 5.85
CA ALA A 45 2.85 14.47 4.51
C ALA A 45 2.09 15.60 3.80
N THR A 46 2.84 16.44 3.10
CA THR A 46 2.33 17.61 2.36
C THR A 46 1.98 17.31 0.90
N VAL A 47 2.14 16.05 0.47
CA VAL A 47 1.80 15.66 -0.90
C VAL A 47 0.27 15.64 -1.01
N PRO A 48 -0.32 16.47 -1.89
CA PRO A 48 -1.76 16.44 -2.09
C PRO A 48 -2.18 15.09 -2.67
N GLU A 49 -3.30 14.56 -2.18
CA GLU A 49 -3.92 13.35 -2.74
C GLU A 49 -4.04 13.50 -4.25
N ARG A 50 -3.59 12.49 -5.00
CA ARG A 50 -3.52 12.62 -6.46
C ARG A 50 -4.95 12.63 -6.99
N PRO A 51 -5.42 13.71 -7.64
CA PRO A 51 -6.76 13.73 -8.19
C PRO A 51 -6.92 12.58 -9.19
N VAL A 52 -8.03 11.85 -9.08
CA VAL A 52 -8.34 10.77 -10.00
C VAL A 52 -8.40 11.34 -11.41
N SER A 53 -7.57 10.83 -12.32
CA SER A 53 -7.53 11.35 -13.69
C SER A 53 -8.89 11.20 -14.36
N ALA A 54 -9.27 12.18 -15.19
CA ALA A 54 -10.49 12.10 -16.00
C ALA A 54 -10.55 10.81 -16.85
N TRP A 55 -9.39 10.30 -17.28
CA TRP A 55 -9.25 9.01 -17.96
C TRP A 55 -9.63 7.82 -17.07
N ASN A 56 -9.16 7.78 -15.81
CA ASN A 56 -9.55 6.73 -14.86
C ASN A 56 -11.06 6.75 -14.57
N LEU A 57 -11.66 7.94 -14.40
CA LEU A 57 -13.10 8.09 -14.13
C LEU A 57 -13.98 7.69 -15.32
N THR A 58 -13.53 7.96 -16.54
CA THR A 58 -14.33 7.75 -17.76
C THR A 58 -13.98 6.47 -18.50
N ARG A 59 -12.99 5.70 -18.02
CA ARG A 59 -12.66 4.38 -18.56
C ARG A 59 -13.81 3.41 -18.29
N ARG A 60 -14.79 3.38 -19.19
CA ARG A 60 -15.72 2.26 -19.32
C ARG A 60 -14.88 0.99 -19.45
N GLY A 61 -15.27 -0.09 -18.78
CA GLY A 61 -14.52 -1.34 -18.66
C GLY A 61 -13.96 -1.83 -20.00
N MET A 62 -12.79 -1.33 -20.35
CA MET A 62 -12.16 -1.55 -21.65
C MET A 62 -10.71 -1.94 -21.39
N ARG A 63 -10.53 -3.25 -21.55
CA ARG A 63 -9.31 -4.04 -21.79
C ARG A 63 -8.30 -4.07 -20.64
N THR A 64 -7.97 -5.28 -20.20
CA THR A 64 -6.81 -5.60 -19.35
C THR A 64 -5.56 -4.86 -19.86
N SER A 65 -4.71 -4.40 -18.93
CA SER A 65 -3.42 -3.81 -19.24
C SER A 65 -2.63 -4.71 -20.21
N VAL A 66 -1.85 -4.09 -21.09
CA VAL A 66 -0.99 -4.83 -22.02
C VAL A 66 -0.01 -5.67 -21.21
N ARG A 67 -0.08 -7.00 -21.39
CA ARG A 67 0.79 -7.98 -20.75
C ARG A 67 2.24 -7.77 -21.18
N ARG A 68 3.09 -7.36 -20.22
CA ARG A 68 4.53 -7.08 -20.46
C ARG A 68 5.42 -8.32 -20.39
N ASP A 69 4.86 -9.42 -19.94
CA ASP A 69 5.45 -10.77 -19.91
C ASP A 69 5.43 -11.46 -21.28
N ILE A 70 4.70 -10.91 -22.25
CA ILE A 70 4.69 -11.40 -23.62
C ILE A 70 5.74 -10.64 -24.42
N PRO A 71 6.80 -11.29 -24.94
CA PRO A 71 7.75 -10.64 -25.82
C PRO A 71 7.04 -10.10 -27.06
N TRP A 72 7.39 -8.88 -27.48
CA TRP A 72 6.83 -8.19 -28.66
C TRP A 72 7.23 -8.92 -29.96
N GLY A 73 6.63 -10.08 -30.21
CA GLY A 73 7.21 -11.08 -31.09
C GLY A 73 6.46 -11.33 -32.39
N ARG A 74 5.64 -10.41 -32.90
CA ARG A 74 4.96 -10.57 -34.22
C ARG A 74 4.63 -9.30 -35.02
N PHE A 75 4.89 -8.08 -34.51
CA PHE A 75 4.74 -6.84 -35.30
C PHE A 75 6.11 -6.34 -35.76
N THR A 76 6.79 -7.16 -36.56
CA THR A 76 7.85 -6.68 -37.47
C THR A 76 7.34 -6.98 -38.87
N GLY A 77 6.66 -5.99 -39.43
CA GLY A 77 6.27 -5.90 -40.83
C GLY A 77 6.65 -4.52 -41.30
#